data_AF-A0A1B6G630-F1
#
_entry.id   AF-A0A1B6G630-F1
#
_cell.length_a   1.000
_cell.length_b   1.000
_cell.length_c   1.000
_cell.angle_alpha   90.00
_cell.angle_beta   90.00
_cell.angle_gamma   90.00
#
_symmetry.space_group_name_H-M   'P 1'
#
loop_
_entity.id
_entity.type
_entity.pdbx_description
1 polymer ?
#
loop_
_entity_poly.entity_id
_entity_poly.type
_entity_poly.pdbx_seq_one_letter_code
_entity_poly.pdbx_strand_id
1 'polypeptide(L)'
;NESLQTSHPIKIIIKTLDDTEVKIRLINTCDADDENVGILSSISHNSSLPLSRLPIYNVHPDLLLSDPTIIHNSKSNYCKNGGVMTSAGCACPPGFMGTLCELGCGQNRFGQDCGGLCSFRTKECRGVALCSPFIECACAPGYMGDNCNTQCSPGTYGNNCFQQCGHCLYNKPCDIYTGSCDECEVGYLTPQCSEAYVYYSLKPALSSDDYGTMKVSFNPQNGTLGYGTPKIYQIQYKEVGEEWRTYVSRMMPARFHGEEALLEDEVEEVIENLKDGVMYEVRVLFMDANLNKYDGELV
;
A
#
# COMPACT_ATOMS: atom_id res chain seq x y z
N ASN A 1 36.71 -23.96 5.28
CA ASN A 1 36.65 -22.88 6.28
C ASN A 1 36.21 -21.61 5.61
N GLU A 2 34.90 -21.40 5.68
CA GLU A 2 34.19 -20.23 5.19
C GLU A 2 34.70 -18.96 5.88
N SER A 3 35.11 -17.98 5.09
CA SER A 3 35.24 -16.59 5.55
C SER A 3 34.03 -15.83 5.03
N LEU A 4 33.11 -15.52 5.96
CA LEU A 4 31.92 -14.70 5.81
C LEU A 4 32.14 -13.52 4.84
N GLN A 5 31.39 -13.51 3.74
CA GLN A 5 31.09 -12.31 2.97
C GLN A 5 30.20 -11.39 3.82
N THR A 6 30.73 -10.29 4.35
CA THR A 6 29.93 -9.29 5.04
C THR A 6 29.45 -8.20 4.06
N SER A 7 28.16 -8.29 3.77
CA SER A 7 27.17 -7.30 3.33
C SER A 7 27.60 -5.86 3.01
N HIS A 8 27.11 -5.39 1.86
CA HIS A 8 27.16 -4.03 1.29
C HIS A 8 26.94 -2.88 2.30
N PRO A 9 27.71 -1.77 2.18
CA PRO A 9 27.51 -0.59 3.02
C PRO A 9 26.20 0.13 2.64
N ILE A 10 25.29 0.24 3.61
CA ILE A 10 24.10 1.07 3.51
C ILE A 10 24.56 2.54 3.64
N LYS A 11 24.47 3.31 2.55
CA LYS A 11 24.99 4.68 2.44
C LYS A 11 23.84 5.66 2.65
N ILE A 12 23.79 6.46 3.70
CA ILE A 12 22.63 7.34 3.95
C ILE A 12 23.09 8.74 4.37
N ILE A 13 22.39 9.78 3.89
CA ILE A 13 22.41 11.12 4.51
C ILE A 13 21.31 11.21 5.56
N ILE A 14 21.70 11.27 6.83
CA ILE A 14 20.79 11.59 7.93
C ILE A 14 21.09 13.03 8.32
N LYS A 15 20.12 13.95 8.26
CA LYS A 15 20.27 15.30 8.85
C LYS A 15 19.69 15.27 10.26
N THR A 16 20.51 15.64 11.25
CA THR A 16 20.07 15.98 12.60
C THR A 16 19.77 17.47 12.66
N LEU A 17 18.60 17.83 13.20
CA LEU A 17 18.09 19.20 13.28
C LEU A 17 18.28 19.78 14.70
N ASP A 18 19.49 19.66 15.25
CA ASP A 18 19.86 20.44 16.44
C ASP A 18 20.23 21.87 15.97
N ASP A 19 19.84 22.90 16.73
CA ASP A 19 19.64 24.32 16.30
C ASP A 19 20.85 25.08 15.69
N THR A 20 21.97 24.43 15.36
CA THR A 20 23.14 25.11 14.79
C THR A 20 23.85 24.40 13.61
N GLU A 21 23.62 23.12 13.31
CA GLU A 21 24.41 22.39 12.29
C GLU A 21 23.69 21.23 11.58
N VAL A 22 23.95 21.05 10.27
CA VAL A 22 23.58 19.83 9.52
C VAL A 22 24.71 18.82 9.60
N LYS A 23 24.50 17.69 10.27
CA LYS A 23 25.49 16.60 10.39
C LYS A 23 25.06 15.38 9.59
N ILE A 24 25.92 14.86 8.71
CA ILE A 24 25.72 13.57 8.02
C ILE A 24 26.20 12.43 8.93
N ARG A 25 25.27 11.61 9.43
CA ARG A 25 25.57 10.46 10.32
C ARG A 25 25.91 9.20 9.52
N LEU A 26 27.08 8.62 9.78
CA LEU A 26 27.43 7.24 9.42
C LEU A 26 27.36 6.38 10.68
N ILE A 27 26.50 5.37 10.69
CA ILE A 27 26.41 4.47 11.84
C ILE A 27 27.36 3.29 11.62
N ASN A 28 28.55 3.35 12.21
CA ASN A 28 29.63 2.41 11.94
C ASN A 28 29.63 1.16 12.83
N THR A 29 29.13 1.25 14.07
CA THR A 29 28.92 0.21 15.12
C THR A 29 28.92 0.92 16.48
N CYS A 30 28.28 0.36 17.51
CA CYS A 30 28.20 1.00 18.84
C CYS A 30 28.78 0.10 19.96
N ASP A 31 29.38 0.74 20.96
CA ASP A 31 29.77 0.15 22.25
C ASP A 31 28.76 0.55 23.34
N ALA A 32 28.88 0.01 24.56
CA ALA A 32 27.79 -0.13 25.54
C ALA A 32 27.00 1.16 25.93
N ASP A 33 27.58 2.36 25.87
CA ASP A 33 26.94 3.57 26.44
C ASP A 33 26.71 4.75 25.47
N ASP A 34 27.18 4.69 24.22
CA ASP A 34 26.94 5.75 23.23
C ASP A 34 26.93 5.21 21.78
N GLU A 35 26.08 5.79 20.92
CA GLU A 35 26.14 5.53 19.49
C GLU A 35 27.33 6.27 18.87
N ASN A 36 28.38 5.55 18.47
CA ASN A 36 29.48 6.14 17.71
C ASN A 36 29.02 6.45 16.29
N VAL A 37 28.53 7.66 16.13
CA VAL A 37 28.18 8.20 14.83
C VAL A 37 29.36 8.96 14.26
N GLY A 38 29.93 8.42 13.20
CA GLY A 38 30.88 9.16 12.39
C GLY A 38 30.15 10.32 11.71
N ILE A 39 30.62 11.56 11.96
CA ILE A 39 30.19 12.71 11.18
C ILE A 39 31.03 12.72 9.91
N LEU A 40 30.42 12.41 8.76
CA LEU A 40 31.13 12.42 7.48
C LEU A 40 31.41 13.85 7.00
N SER A 41 30.53 14.79 7.30
CA SER A 41 30.70 16.23 7.08
C SER A 41 29.71 17.03 7.93
N SER A 42 30.13 18.21 8.38
CA SER A 42 29.30 19.23 9.02
C SER A 42 29.26 20.45 8.11
N ILE A 43 28.07 20.88 7.68
CA ILE A 43 27.93 22.13 6.93
C ILE A 43 27.37 23.19 7.88
N SER A 44 28.13 24.25 8.14
CA SER A 44 27.63 25.44 8.85
C SER A 44 26.55 26.10 8.00
N HIS A 45 25.28 25.97 8.38
CA HIS A 45 24.18 26.47 7.57
C HIS A 45 23.88 27.93 7.95
N ASN A 46 24.12 28.87 7.03
CA ASN A 46 23.54 30.20 7.12
C ASN A 46 22.07 30.08 6.70
N SER A 47 21.12 30.62 7.47
CA SER A 47 19.66 30.39 7.38
C SER A 47 18.97 30.81 6.07
N SER A 48 19.74 31.13 5.02
CA SER A 48 19.28 31.73 3.76
C SER A 48 19.50 30.86 2.51
N LEU A 49 20.06 29.65 2.61
CA LEU A 49 20.24 28.74 1.46
C LEU A 49 19.10 27.70 1.38
N PRO A 50 18.49 27.47 0.20
CA PRO A 50 17.46 26.46 0.04
C PRO A 50 18.03 25.04 0.16
N LEU A 51 17.25 24.16 0.80
CA LEU A 51 17.59 22.75 1.10
C LEU A 51 17.99 21.93 -0.14
N SER A 52 17.60 22.37 -1.34
CA SER A 52 17.92 21.76 -2.63
C SER A 52 19.40 21.84 -3.06
N ARG A 53 20.25 22.59 -2.34
CA ARG A 53 21.69 22.70 -2.63
C ARG A 53 22.60 21.81 -1.78
N LEU A 54 22.06 20.94 -0.93
CA LEU A 54 22.86 19.98 -0.17
C LEU A 54 23.41 18.87 -1.09
N PRO A 55 24.67 18.42 -0.94
CA PRO A 55 25.22 17.35 -1.76
C PRO A 55 24.44 16.03 -1.53
N ILE A 56 23.94 15.46 -2.63
CA ILE A 56 23.27 14.16 -2.66
C ILE A 56 24.34 13.07 -2.55
N TYR A 57 24.24 12.19 -1.57
CA TYR A 57 25.09 11.01 -1.42
C TYR A 57 24.24 9.80 -1.80
N ASN A 58 24.70 9.07 -2.82
CA ASN A 58 23.97 7.95 -3.38
C ASN A 58 23.87 6.80 -2.37
N VAL A 59 22.65 6.57 -1.88
CA VAL A 59 22.23 5.33 -1.23
C VAL A 59 22.07 4.30 -2.35
N HIS A 60 23.04 3.41 -2.50
CA HIS A 60 22.97 2.38 -3.55
C HIS A 60 21.80 1.43 -3.26
N PRO A 61 20.97 1.16 -4.27
CA PRO A 61 20.99 -0.15 -4.89
C PRO A 61 21.27 0.00 -6.39
N ASP A 62 21.65 -1.07 -7.08
CA ASP A 62 21.98 -1.11 -8.51
C ASP A 62 20.89 -0.56 -9.49
N LEU A 63 19.78 -0.03 -8.98
CA LEU A 63 18.67 0.59 -9.71
C LEU A 63 18.93 2.04 -10.18
N LEU A 64 19.99 2.70 -9.71
CA LEU A 64 20.35 4.06 -10.16
C LEU A 64 21.36 4.09 -11.32
N LEU A 65 21.67 2.94 -11.94
CA LEU A 65 22.65 2.86 -13.03
C LEU A 65 22.24 3.61 -14.33
N SER A 66 21.04 4.20 -14.39
CA SER A 66 20.51 4.85 -15.59
C SER A 66 20.01 6.29 -15.44
N ASP A 67 20.26 6.99 -14.32
CA ASP A 67 19.78 8.38 -14.08
C ASP A 67 18.31 8.60 -14.51
N PRO A 68 17.33 7.95 -13.84
CA PRO A 68 15.94 8.05 -14.26
C PRO A 68 15.42 9.49 -14.12
N THR A 69 14.66 9.95 -15.12
CA THR A 69 14.12 11.32 -15.17
C THR A 69 12.72 11.39 -14.60
N ILE A 70 12.40 12.48 -13.88
CA ILE A 70 11.07 12.72 -13.31
C ILE A 70 10.06 12.96 -14.44
N ILE A 71 8.93 12.24 -14.39
CA ILE A 71 7.84 12.39 -15.37
C ILE A 71 6.80 13.36 -14.80
N HIS A 72 6.84 14.62 -15.21
CA HIS A 72 5.96 15.68 -14.69
C HIS A 72 4.52 15.67 -15.23
N ASN A 73 4.17 14.80 -16.18
CA ASN A 73 2.87 14.86 -16.89
C ASN A 73 2.26 13.47 -17.19
N SER A 74 2.34 12.55 -16.23
CA SER A 74 1.62 11.29 -16.33
C SER A 74 0.14 11.53 -16.00
N LYS A 75 -0.74 11.40 -17.00
CA LYS A 75 -2.21 11.34 -16.78
C LYS A 75 -2.64 10.10 -15.98
N SER A 76 -1.71 9.19 -15.69
CA SER A 76 -1.86 8.17 -14.68
C SER A 76 -1.15 8.65 -13.41
N ASN A 77 -1.91 9.02 -12.38
CA ASN A 77 -1.47 8.85 -10.98
C ASN A 77 -0.92 7.41 -10.83
N TYR A 78 -0.11 7.00 -9.86
CA TYR A 78 -0.57 6.78 -8.49
C TYR A 78 0.57 6.28 -7.57
N CYS A 79 1.78 6.82 -7.65
CA CYS A 79 2.77 6.55 -6.60
C CYS A 79 2.17 6.96 -5.24
N LYS A 80 2.04 6.00 -4.33
CA LYS A 80 1.44 6.16 -3.01
C LYS A 80 2.44 6.83 -2.06
N ASN A 81 1.93 7.25 -0.90
CA ASN A 81 2.74 7.75 0.23
C ASN A 81 3.74 8.88 -0.12
N GLY A 82 3.46 9.68 -1.16
CA GLY A 82 4.32 10.79 -1.59
C GLY A 82 5.44 10.40 -2.57
N GLY A 83 5.38 9.20 -3.16
CA GLY A 83 6.30 8.79 -4.22
C GLY A 83 6.18 9.62 -5.50
N VAL A 84 7.26 9.65 -6.27
CA VAL A 84 7.36 10.42 -7.53
C VAL A 84 7.56 9.48 -8.71
N MET A 85 6.78 9.67 -9.78
CA MET A 85 6.91 8.86 -11.00
C MET A 85 8.17 9.23 -11.79
N THR A 86 8.98 8.23 -12.14
CA THR A 86 10.20 8.36 -12.95
C THR A 86 10.13 7.47 -14.19
N SER A 87 11.10 7.60 -15.11
CA SER A 87 11.25 6.70 -16.26
C SER A 87 11.48 5.23 -15.91
N ALA A 88 11.83 4.92 -14.66
CA ALA A 88 12.05 3.56 -14.16
C ALA A 88 10.92 3.06 -13.22
N GLY A 89 9.83 3.82 -13.06
CA GLY A 89 8.75 3.54 -12.10
C GLY A 89 8.71 4.53 -10.93
N CYS A 90 8.03 4.17 -9.84
CA CYS A 90 7.93 5.04 -8.68
C CYS A 90 9.25 5.10 -7.89
N ALA A 91 9.77 6.31 -7.69
CA ALA A 91 10.80 6.58 -6.69
C ALA A 91 10.13 6.80 -5.34
N CYS A 92 10.41 5.94 -4.37
CA CYS A 92 9.75 5.98 -3.06
C CYS A 92 10.44 6.91 -2.06
N PRO A 93 9.66 7.58 -1.19
CA PRO A 93 10.24 8.38 -0.12
C PRO A 93 10.94 7.46 0.90
N PRO A 94 12.00 7.94 1.57
CA PRO A 94 12.67 7.16 2.60
C PRO A 94 11.69 6.72 3.69
N GLY A 95 11.58 5.41 3.87
CA GLY A 95 10.62 4.80 4.79
C GLY A 95 9.45 4.08 4.10
N PHE A 96 9.40 4.11 2.76
CA PHE A 96 8.45 3.36 1.96
C PHE A 96 9.15 2.59 0.83
N MET A 97 8.56 1.47 0.43
CA MET A 97 9.01 0.61 -0.66
C MET A 97 7.79 0.02 -1.42
N GLY A 98 8.06 -0.84 -2.39
CA GLY A 98 7.05 -1.41 -3.28
C GLY A 98 7.11 -0.78 -4.66
N THR A 99 6.40 -1.35 -5.62
CA THR A 99 6.42 -0.85 -7.00
C THR A 99 5.70 0.50 -7.12
N LEU A 100 4.81 0.80 -6.18
CA LEU A 100 4.00 2.01 -6.09
C LEU A 100 4.23 2.75 -4.76
N CYS A 101 5.24 2.39 -3.98
CA CYS A 101 5.52 2.96 -2.66
C CYS A 101 4.41 2.72 -1.63
N GLU A 102 3.66 1.64 -1.80
CA GLU A 102 2.49 1.26 -1.00
C GLU A 102 2.84 0.61 0.34
N LEU A 103 4.08 0.15 0.52
CA LEU A 103 4.51 -0.55 1.73
C LEU A 103 5.39 0.36 2.59
N GLY A 104 5.00 0.60 3.84
CA GLY A 104 5.87 1.27 4.81
C GLY A 104 6.92 0.33 5.38
N CYS A 105 8.13 0.83 5.63
CA CYS A 105 9.24 0.06 6.19
C CYS A 105 9.07 -0.30 7.68
N GLY A 106 8.13 0.35 8.35
CA GLY A 106 7.92 0.22 9.79
C GLY A 106 8.85 1.10 10.61
N GLN A 107 8.75 0.94 11.93
CA GLN A 107 9.48 1.73 12.90
C GLN A 107 11.00 1.63 12.69
N ASN A 108 11.68 2.77 12.80
CA ASN A 108 13.14 2.87 12.76
C ASN A 108 13.81 2.38 11.46
N ARG A 109 13.05 2.18 10.38
CA ARG A 109 13.56 1.65 9.11
C ARG A 109 13.30 2.57 7.92
N PHE A 110 14.20 2.54 6.94
CA PHE A 110 14.06 3.32 5.72
C PHE A 110 15.00 2.82 4.61
N GLY A 111 14.96 3.52 3.47
CA GLY A 111 15.67 3.13 2.24
C GLY A 111 14.73 2.44 1.26
N GLN A 112 15.17 2.27 0.01
CA GLN A 112 14.38 1.61 -1.03
C GLN A 112 14.11 0.13 -0.72
N ASP A 113 14.93 -0.48 0.14
CA ASP A 113 14.85 -1.87 0.58
C ASP A 113 14.48 -2.02 2.06
N CYS A 114 14.16 -0.91 2.76
CA CYS A 114 13.93 -0.89 4.21
C CYS A 114 15.08 -1.45 5.07
N GLY A 115 16.28 -1.58 4.51
CA GLY A 115 17.46 -2.12 5.19
C GLY A 115 18.13 -1.12 6.13
N GLY A 116 17.93 0.18 5.90
CA GLY A 116 18.50 1.25 6.70
C GLY A 116 17.84 1.38 8.07
N LEU A 117 18.65 1.70 9.10
CA LEU A 117 18.19 1.96 10.46
C LEU A 117 18.52 3.40 10.87
N CYS A 118 17.61 4.09 11.55
CA CYS A 118 17.86 5.47 12.01
C CYS A 118 18.72 5.49 13.28
N SER A 119 18.53 4.51 14.15
CA SER A 119 19.24 4.33 15.41
C SER A 119 19.35 2.83 15.73
N PHE A 120 20.43 2.39 16.37
CA PHE A 120 20.51 1.02 16.93
C PHE A 120 20.02 0.97 18.38
N ARG A 121 19.69 2.12 18.97
CA ARG A 121 19.20 2.30 20.34
C ARG A 121 17.76 2.86 20.32
N THR A 122 17.36 3.55 21.39
CA THR A 122 15.95 3.88 21.70
C THR A 122 15.40 5.15 21.05
N LYS A 123 16.20 5.90 20.27
CA LYS A 123 15.74 7.17 19.68
C LYS A 123 15.02 7.00 18.33
N GLU A 124 15.14 5.83 17.73
CA GLU A 124 14.54 5.52 16.43
C GLU A 124 14.86 6.61 15.40
N CYS A 125 13.85 7.15 14.71
CA CYS A 125 14.00 8.26 13.77
C CYS A 125 13.60 9.63 14.34
N ARG A 126 13.46 9.76 15.66
CA ARG A 126 13.15 11.07 16.27
C ARG A 126 14.28 12.06 16.01
N GLY A 127 13.95 13.25 15.53
CA GLY A 127 14.93 14.29 15.22
C GLY A 127 15.63 14.11 13.87
N VAL A 128 15.17 13.16 13.05
CA VAL A 128 15.79 12.79 11.78
C VAL A 128 14.97 13.28 10.60
N ALA A 129 15.63 14.05 9.73
CA ALA A 129 15.17 14.29 8.36
C ALA A 129 15.91 13.36 7.39
N LEU A 130 15.14 12.71 6.51
CA LEU A 130 15.61 11.83 5.47
C LEU A 130 15.45 12.51 4.11
N CYS A 131 16.47 12.43 3.27
CA CYS A 131 16.51 13.04 1.95
C CYS A 131 16.71 11.98 0.88
N SER A 132 16.07 12.13 -0.29
CA SER A 132 16.35 11.28 -1.46
C SER A 132 16.65 12.15 -2.69
N PRO A 133 17.26 11.58 -3.76
CA PRO A 133 17.58 12.33 -4.97
C PRO A 133 16.35 12.90 -5.70
N PHE A 134 15.19 12.25 -5.56
CA PHE A 134 13.96 12.61 -6.28
C PHE A 134 12.90 13.28 -5.39
N ILE A 135 13.03 13.14 -4.07
CA ILE A 135 12.06 13.64 -3.09
C ILE A 135 12.82 14.51 -2.10
N GLU A 136 12.32 15.73 -1.91
CA GLU A 136 12.89 16.68 -0.96
C GLU A 136 13.03 16.08 0.44
N CYS A 137 13.94 16.64 1.24
CA CYS A 137 14.11 16.21 2.61
C CYS A 137 12.80 16.37 3.40
N ALA A 138 12.39 15.31 4.09
CA ALA A 138 11.23 15.29 4.96
C ALA A 138 11.60 14.64 6.30
N CYS A 139 10.83 14.90 7.35
CA CYS A 139 10.92 14.11 8.56
C CYS A 139 10.68 12.63 8.24
N ALA A 140 11.38 11.75 8.96
CA ALA A 140 11.16 10.33 8.86
C ALA A 140 9.69 9.98 9.15
N PRO A 141 9.16 8.85 8.61
CA PRO A 141 7.79 8.46 8.87
C PRO A 141 7.48 8.40 10.36
N GLY A 142 6.28 8.83 10.74
CA GLY A 142 5.86 8.89 12.14
C GLY A 142 6.26 10.17 12.86
N TYR A 143 7.00 11.09 12.21
CA TYR A 143 7.48 12.34 12.81
C TYR A 143 7.20 13.57 11.93
N MET A 144 7.05 14.73 12.58
CA MET A 144 6.80 16.03 11.97
C MET A 144 7.40 17.18 12.81
N GLY A 145 7.23 18.41 12.31
CA GLY A 145 7.73 19.65 12.91
C GLY A 145 9.11 20.04 12.41
N ASP A 146 9.53 21.28 12.68
CA ASP A 146 10.75 21.87 12.12
C ASP A 146 12.03 21.08 12.44
N ASN A 147 12.03 20.37 13.56
CA ASN A 147 13.14 19.54 14.03
C ASN A 147 12.82 18.03 14.04
N CYS A 148 11.70 17.60 13.46
CA CYS A 148 11.29 16.19 13.40
C CYS A 148 11.19 15.48 14.77
N ASN A 149 10.97 16.23 15.86
CA ASN A 149 10.89 15.67 17.22
C ASN A 149 9.46 15.34 17.67
N THR A 150 8.44 15.73 16.90
CA THR A 150 7.03 15.56 17.23
C THR A 150 6.49 14.33 16.50
N GLN A 151 5.85 13.41 17.20
CA GLN A 151 5.20 12.25 16.58
C GLN A 151 3.91 12.66 15.85
N CYS A 152 3.48 11.84 14.88
CA CYS A 152 2.19 12.04 14.22
C CYS A 152 1.03 11.99 15.22
N SER A 153 0.05 12.86 15.00
CA SER A 153 -1.21 12.80 15.72
C SER A 153 -2.01 11.55 15.31
N PRO A 154 -2.89 11.02 16.17
CA PRO A 154 -3.81 9.95 15.78
C PRO A 154 -4.58 10.31 14.50
N GLY A 155 -4.61 9.39 13.54
CA GLY A 155 -5.26 9.59 12.25
C GLY A 155 -4.33 10.02 11.12
N THR A 156 -3.04 10.32 11.40
CA THR A 156 -2.04 10.60 10.36
C THR A 156 -0.81 9.72 10.47
N TYR A 157 -0.13 9.51 9.34
CA TYR A 157 1.06 8.68 9.24
C TYR A 157 2.02 9.18 8.16
N GLY A 158 3.18 8.54 8.07
CA GLY A 158 4.16 8.73 6.99
C GLY A 158 5.03 9.97 7.15
N ASN A 159 5.75 10.35 6.08
CA ASN A 159 6.72 11.44 6.14
C ASN A 159 6.02 12.78 6.41
N ASN A 160 6.54 13.54 7.38
CA ASN A 160 5.91 14.77 7.89
C ASN A 160 4.44 14.58 8.35
N CYS A 161 3.98 13.34 8.55
CA CYS A 161 2.59 13.02 8.87
C CYS A 161 1.57 13.53 7.83
N PHE A 162 1.96 13.55 6.55
CA PHE A 162 1.10 14.07 5.47
C PHE A 162 0.06 13.07 4.96
N GLN A 163 0.17 11.79 5.31
CA GLN A 163 -0.82 10.80 4.94
C GLN A 163 -1.91 10.68 6.02
N GLN A 164 -3.15 10.45 5.59
CA GLN A 164 -4.30 10.21 6.47
C GLN A 164 -4.54 8.70 6.58
N CYS A 165 -4.86 8.21 7.78
CA CYS A 165 -5.27 6.82 7.97
C CYS A 165 -6.51 6.49 7.12
N GLY A 166 -6.63 5.23 6.71
CA GLY A 166 -7.85 4.71 6.10
C GLY A 166 -8.93 4.41 7.13
N HIS A 167 -9.86 3.55 6.74
CA HIS A 167 -11.01 3.13 7.54
C HIS A 167 -10.64 1.99 8.49
N CYS A 168 -9.80 2.29 9.48
CA CYS A 168 -9.51 1.35 10.55
C CYS A 168 -10.76 1.09 11.41
N LEU A 169 -10.95 -0.14 11.86
CA LEU A 169 -12.11 -0.54 12.64
C LEU A 169 -12.30 0.33 13.91
N TYR A 170 -13.54 0.78 14.13
CA TYR A 170 -13.94 1.63 15.27
C TYR A 170 -13.14 2.95 15.38
N ASN A 171 -12.71 3.52 14.25
CA ASN A 171 -11.87 4.73 14.20
C ASN A 171 -10.58 4.60 15.03
N LYS A 172 -10.04 3.39 15.18
CA LYS A 172 -8.73 3.21 15.79
C LYS A 172 -7.65 3.93 14.97
N PRO A 173 -6.61 4.49 15.61
CA PRO A 173 -5.50 5.07 14.87
C PRO A 173 -4.74 3.98 14.10
N CYS A 174 -4.33 4.29 12.88
CA CYS A 174 -3.38 3.46 12.14
C CYS A 174 -1.96 3.62 12.70
N ASP A 175 -1.08 2.68 12.36
CA ASP A 175 0.34 2.76 12.65
C ASP A 175 0.96 4.01 12.00
N ILE A 176 1.58 4.87 12.81
CA ILE A 176 2.10 6.18 12.38
C ILE A 176 3.26 6.09 11.37
N TYR A 177 3.88 4.91 11.23
CA TYR A 177 4.99 4.69 10.31
C TYR A 177 4.51 4.18 8.94
N THR A 178 3.54 3.26 8.94
CA THR A 178 3.13 2.49 7.75
C THR A 178 1.73 2.80 7.24
N GLY A 179 0.87 3.40 8.08
CA GLY A 179 -0.54 3.61 7.80
C GLY A 179 -1.40 2.36 7.96
N SER A 180 -0.83 1.25 8.43
CA SER A 180 -1.54 -0.03 8.59
C SER A 180 -2.51 0.02 9.76
N CYS A 181 -3.68 -0.59 9.60
CA CYS A 181 -4.64 -0.83 10.67
C CYS A 181 -4.53 -2.28 11.14
N ASP A 182 -4.77 -2.54 12.42
CA ASP A 182 -4.89 -3.91 12.95
C ASP A 182 -6.07 -4.66 12.28
N GLU A 183 -7.15 -3.94 12.01
CA GLU A 183 -8.37 -4.45 11.38
C GLU A 183 -9.06 -3.34 10.58
N CYS A 184 -9.59 -3.68 9.42
CA CYS A 184 -10.34 -2.75 8.57
C CYS A 184 -11.83 -2.79 8.90
N GLU A 185 -12.49 -1.64 8.73
CA GLU A 185 -13.94 -1.64 8.57
C GLU A 185 -14.33 -2.50 7.37
N VAL A 186 -15.53 -3.05 7.47
CA VAL A 186 -16.01 -4.02 6.50
C VAL A 186 -16.15 -3.37 5.11
N GLY A 187 -15.53 -3.99 4.10
CA GLY A 187 -15.45 -3.43 2.74
C GLY A 187 -14.23 -2.53 2.50
N TYR A 188 -13.20 -2.59 3.34
CA TYR A 188 -11.89 -1.94 3.09
C TYR A 188 -10.74 -2.93 3.11
N LEU A 189 -9.82 -2.77 2.15
CA LEU A 189 -8.68 -3.69 1.96
C LEU A 189 -7.58 -3.47 2.99
N THR A 190 -7.11 -4.56 3.58
CA THR A 190 -5.90 -4.57 4.41
C THR A 190 -4.64 -4.28 3.56
N PRO A 191 -3.57 -3.75 4.15
CA PRO A 191 -3.44 -3.41 5.57
C PRO A 191 -3.82 -1.96 5.92
N GLN A 192 -3.83 -1.00 4.99
CA GLN A 192 -4.08 0.41 5.32
C GLN A 192 -5.55 0.84 5.31
N CYS A 193 -6.47 -0.03 4.87
CA CYS A 193 -7.91 0.26 4.80
C CYS A 193 -8.24 1.53 4.00
N SER A 194 -7.38 1.89 3.05
CA SER A 194 -7.50 3.11 2.23
C SER A 194 -8.26 2.85 0.93
N GLU A 195 -8.32 1.59 0.50
CA GLU A 195 -9.03 1.17 -0.71
C GLU A 195 -10.30 0.42 -0.32
N ALA A 196 -11.43 0.93 -0.81
CA ALA A 196 -12.73 0.34 -0.58
C ALA A 196 -13.04 -0.76 -1.60
N TYR A 197 -13.78 -1.76 -1.17
CA TYR A 197 -14.34 -2.80 -2.00
C TYR A 197 -15.80 -3.09 -1.67
N VAL A 198 -16.45 -3.76 -2.62
CA VAL A 198 -17.79 -4.30 -2.41
C VAL A 198 -17.68 -5.79 -2.29
N TYR A 199 -18.29 -6.36 -1.26
CA TYR A 199 -18.44 -7.80 -1.13
C TYR A 199 -19.92 -8.16 -1.16
N TYR A 200 -20.20 -9.35 -1.68
CA TYR A 200 -21.55 -9.86 -1.78
C TYR A 200 -21.87 -10.66 -0.52
N SER A 201 -22.89 -10.22 0.20
CA SER A 201 -23.36 -10.79 1.47
C SER A 201 -24.58 -11.70 1.31
N LEU A 202 -25.21 -11.68 0.13
CA LEU A 202 -26.30 -12.57 -0.21
C LEU A 202 -25.82 -13.68 -1.13
N LYS A 203 -26.33 -14.89 -0.94
CA LYS A 203 -26.09 -16.00 -1.87
C LYS A 203 -26.89 -15.79 -3.16
N PRO A 204 -26.37 -16.20 -4.34
CA PRO A 204 -27.19 -16.24 -5.55
C PRO A 204 -28.34 -17.23 -5.39
N ALA A 205 -29.48 -16.92 -6.01
CA ALA A 205 -30.55 -17.88 -6.16
C ALA A 205 -30.18 -18.88 -7.27
N LEU A 206 -30.40 -20.16 -7.00
CA LEU A 206 -30.14 -21.24 -7.94
C LEU A 206 -31.47 -21.94 -8.27
N SER A 207 -31.79 -22.06 -9.55
CA SER A 207 -32.89 -22.87 -10.04
C SER A 207 -32.42 -23.75 -11.21
N SER A 208 -33.15 -24.83 -11.49
CA SER A 208 -32.85 -25.71 -12.61
C SER A 208 -34.17 -26.21 -13.19
N ASP A 209 -34.36 -25.99 -14.48
CA ASP A 209 -35.55 -26.40 -15.21
C ASP A 209 -35.32 -27.69 -16.02
N ASP A 210 -34.05 -28.06 -16.28
CA ASP A 210 -33.64 -29.21 -17.08
C ASP A 210 -32.37 -29.88 -16.53
N TYR A 211 -32.25 -31.19 -16.75
CA TYR A 211 -31.05 -31.96 -16.44
C TYR A 211 -29.85 -31.41 -17.20
N GLY A 212 -28.77 -31.09 -16.49
CA GLY A 212 -27.54 -30.56 -17.07
C GLY A 212 -27.49 -29.03 -17.20
N THR A 213 -28.49 -28.31 -16.70
CA THR A 213 -28.47 -26.84 -16.62
C THR A 213 -28.73 -26.33 -15.20
N MET A 214 -28.15 -25.17 -14.88
CA MET A 214 -28.43 -24.47 -13.63
C MET A 214 -28.48 -22.96 -13.89
N LYS A 215 -29.64 -22.36 -13.61
CA LYS A 215 -29.86 -20.93 -13.65
C LYS A 215 -29.37 -20.30 -12.35
N VAL A 216 -28.52 -19.29 -12.47
CA VAL A 216 -27.98 -18.47 -11.39
C VAL A 216 -28.62 -17.09 -11.52
N SER A 217 -29.36 -16.65 -10.51
CA SER A 217 -29.89 -15.29 -10.44
C SER A 217 -29.38 -14.55 -9.21
N PHE A 218 -29.04 -13.28 -9.38
CA PHE A 218 -28.55 -12.42 -8.31
C PHE A 218 -28.80 -10.96 -8.64
N ASN A 219 -29.02 -10.13 -7.63
CA ASN A 219 -29.12 -8.68 -7.78
C ASN A 219 -27.78 -8.04 -7.33
N PRO A 220 -27.06 -7.33 -8.21
CA PRO A 220 -25.79 -6.68 -7.86
C PRO A 220 -25.88 -5.52 -6.85
N GLN A 221 -27.06 -4.96 -6.62
CA GLN A 221 -27.29 -3.87 -5.66
C GLN A 221 -27.87 -4.40 -4.34
N ASN A 222 -28.73 -5.42 -4.41
CA ASN A 222 -29.28 -6.04 -3.22
C ASN A 222 -28.32 -7.11 -2.69
N GLY A 223 -27.80 -6.89 -1.49
CA GLY A 223 -26.83 -7.79 -0.86
C GLY A 223 -25.38 -7.44 -1.09
N THR A 224 -25.09 -6.37 -1.82
CA THR A 224 -23.76 -5.78 -1.80
C THR A 224 -23.58 -4.89 -0.58
N LEU A 225 -22.46 -5.06 0.10
CA LEU A 225 -22.04 -4.25 1.23
C LEU A 225 -20.61 -3.75 0.99
N GLY A 226 -20.21 -2.72 1.73
CA GLY A 226 -18.93 -2.03 1.54
C GLY A 226 -19.06 -0.75 0.71
N TYR A 227 -17.93 -0.15 0.35
CA TYR A 227 -17.87 1.24 -0.16
C TYR A 227 -17.35 1.36 -1.60
N GLY A 228 -16.93 0.24 -2.21
CA GLY A 228 -16.44 0.24 -3.59
C GLY A 228 -17.55 0.35 -4.64
N THR A 229 -17.20 0.15 -5.92
CA THR A 229 -18.21 -0.01 -6.97
C THR A 229 -17.79 -1.13 -7.92
N PRO A 230 -18.49 -2.28 -7.92
CA PRO A 230 -18.13 -3.39 -8.78
C PRO A 230 -18.42 -3.02 -10.24
N LYS A 231 -17.46 -3.33 -11.11
CA LYS A 231 -17.54 -3.08 -12.56
C LYS A 231 -17.68 -4.36 -13.35
N ILE A 232 -17.30 -5.49 -12.76
CA ILE A 232 -17.31 -6.80 -13.40
C ILE A 232 -17.88 -7.78 -12.39
N TYR A 233 -18.68 -8.74 -12.87
CA TYR A 233 -19.03 -9.93 -12.10
C TYR A 233 -18.48 -11.17 -12.78
N GLN A 234 -18.20 -12.20 -11.98
CA GLN A 234 -17.74 -13.49 -12.46
C GLN A 234 -18.51 -14.60 -11.74
N ILE A 235 -19.08 -15.53 -12.50
CA ILE A 235 -19.74 -16.72 -11.96
C ILE A 235 -18.76 -17.87 -12.02
N GLN A 236 -18.59 -18.53 -10.88
CA GLN A 236 -17.77 -19.71 -10.77
C GLN A 236 -18.58 -20.88 -10.22
N TYR A 237 -18.19 -22.09 -10.61
CA TYR A 237 -18.78 -23.32 -10.11
C TYR A 237 -17.69 -24.38 -9.92
N LYS A 238 -17.95 -25.37 -9.05
CA LYS A 238 -17.11 -26.55 -8.90
C LYS A 238 -17.93 -27.76 -8.49
N GLU A 239 -17.41 -28.94 -8.79
CA GLU A 239 -17.87 -30.17 -8.16
C GLU A 239 -17.38 -30.18 -6.70
N VAL A 240 -18.15 -30.76 -5.78
CA VAL A 240 -17.75 -30.81 -4.36
C VAL A 240 -16.42 -31.55 -4.22
N GLY A 241 -15.40 -30.87 -3.67
CA GLY A 241 -14.04 -31.41 -3.51
C GLY A 241 -13.06 -31.07 -4.64
N GLU A 242 -13.51 -30.39 -5.69
CA GLU A 242 -12.68 -29.93 -6.82
C GLU A 242 -12.33 -28.43 -6.72
N GLU A 243 -11.51 -27.93 -7.64
CA GLU A 243 -11.19 -26.50 -7.75
C GLU A 243 -12.29 -25.70 -8.48
N TRP A 244 -12.40 -24.41 -8.14
CA TRP A 244 -13.32 -23.46 -8.77
C TRP A 244 -13.00 -23.25 -10.26
N ARG A 245 -14.03 -23.33 -11.10
CA ARG A 245 -13.97 -23.04 -12.53
C ARG A 245 -14.79 -21.80 -12.85
N THR A 246 -14.22 -20.90 -13.65
CA THR A 246 -14.94 -19.73 -14.15
C THR A 246 -15.88 -20.15 -15.28
N TYR A 247 -17.18 -19.91 -15.11
CA TYR A 247 -18.17 -20.07 -16.17
C TYR A 247 -18.21 -18.83 -17.06
N VAL A 248 -18.41 -17.65 -16.45
CA VAL A 248 -18.53 -16.39 -17.19
C VAL A 248 -17.89 -15.24 -16.42
N SER A 249 -17.37 -14.25 -17.16
CA SER A 249 -16.96 -12.94 -16.63
C SER A 249 -17.55 -11.86 -17.53
N ARG A 250 -18.37 -10.96 -16.97
CA ARG A 250 -18.99 -9.87 -17.73
C ARG A 250 -18.89 -8.54 -17.00
N MET A 251 -18.91 -7.46 -17.78
CA MET A 251 -19.11 -6.13 -17.23
C MET A 251 -20.48 -6.05 -16.56
N MET A 252 -20.54 -5.33 -15.45
CA MET A 252 -21.78 -5.03 -14.76
C MET A 252 -22.71 -4.29 -15.74
N PRO A 253 -23.98 -4.70 -15.88
CA PRO A 253 -24.89 -4.02 -16.80
C PRO A 253 -25.03 -2.53 -16.45
N ALA A 254 -25.12 -1.67 -17.47
CA ALA A 254 -25.10 -0.21 -17.29
C ALA A 254 -26.22 0.33 -16.38
N ARG A 255 -27.36 -0.36 -16.32
CA ARG A 255 -28.47 -0.06 -15.39
C ARG A 255 -28.07 -0.12 -13.91
N PHE A 256 -27.00 -0.84 -13.58
CA PHE A 256 -26.44 -0.93 -12.22
C PHE A 256 -25.32 0.09 -11.98
N HIS A 257 -25.13 1.08 -12.87
CA HIS A 257 -24.21 2.19 -12.70
C HIS A 257 -24.98 3.49 -12.38
N GLY A 258 -25.49 3.64 -11.14
CA GLY A 258 -26.12 4.88 -10.67
C GLY A 258 -27.46 4.67 -9.94
N GLU A 259 -28.14 5.76 -9.59
CA GLU A 259 -29.42 5.81 -8.84
C GLU A 259 -30.65 5.23 -9.59
N GLU A 260 -30.49 4.73 -10.82
CA GLU A 260 -31.59 4.21 -11.66
C GLU A 260 -31.76 2.68 -11.61
N ALA A 261 -30.93 1.94 -10.86
CA ALA A 261 -31.13 0.51 -10.67
C ALA A 261 -32.35 0.26 -9.77
N LEU A 262 -33.39 -0.39 -10.30
CA LEU A 262 -34.53 -0.77 -9.48
C LEU A 262 -34.14 -1.96 -8.59
N LEU A 263 -34.68 -2.02 -7.37
CA LEU A 263 -34.48 -3.15 -6.42
C LEU A 263 -34.91 -4.52 -7.00
N GLU A 264 -35.63 -4.54 -8.11
CA GLU A 264 -36.13 -5.73 -8.81
C GLU A 264 -35.22 -6.19 -9.97
N ASP A 265 -34.16 -5.44 -10.31
CA ASP A 265 -33.28 -5.81 -11.41
C ASP A 265 -32.34 -6.97 -11.01
N GLU A 266 -32.59 -8.17 -11.56
CA GLU A 266 -31.68 -9.31 -11.43
C GLU A 266 -30.80 -9.50 -12.67
N VAL A 267 -29.62 -10.08 -12.43
CA VAL A 267 -28.78 -10.69 -13.47
C VAL A 267 -29.07 -12.18 -13.45
N GLU A 268 -29.31 -12.75 -14.63
CA GLU A 268 -29.56 -14.17 -14.82
C GLU A 268 -28.54 -14.75 -15.80
N GLU A 269 -27.90 -15.86 -15.42
CA GLU A 269 -26.99 -16.63 -16.28
C GLU A 269 -27.31 -18.12 -16.13
N VAL A 270 -27.10 -18.90 -17.20
CA VAL A 270 -27.43 -20.34 -17.21
C VAL A 270 -26.16 -21.14 -17.45
N ILE A 271 -25.71 -21.89 -16.46
CA ILE A 271 -24.61 -22.83 -16.60
C ILE A 271 -25.13 -24.06 -17.35
N GLU A 272 -24.49 -24.42 -18.46
CA GLU A 272 -24.85 -25.55 -19.31
C GLU A 272 -23.82 -26.69 -19.21
N ASN A 273 -24.19 -27.86 -19.72
CA ASN A 273 -23.34 -29.06 -19.79
C ASN A 273 -22.90 -29.60 -18.42
N LEU A 274 -23.74 -29.46 -17.41
CA LEU A 274 -23.53 -30.08 -16.09
C LEU A 274 -23.77 -31.58 -16.16
N LYS A 275 -23.05 -32.35 -15.34
CA LYS A 275 -23.19 -33.81 -15.26
C LYS A 275 -24.40 -34.19 -14.43
N ASP A 276 -25.13 -35.19 -14.89
CA ASP A 276 -26.23 -35.77 -14.13
C ASP A 276 -25.74 -36.45 -12.83
N GLY A 277 -26.51 -36.30 -11.75
CA GLY A 277 -26.19 -36.85 -10.44
C GLY A 277 -25.00 -36.23 -9.70
N VAL A 278 -24.42 -35.13 -10.20
CA VAL A 278 -23.26 -34.46 -9.57
C VAL A 278 -23.70 -33.21 -8.81
N MET A 279 -23.20 -33.04 -7.59
CA MET A 279 -23.43 -31.85 -6.77
C MET A 279 -22.41 -30.77 -7.10
N TYR A 280 -22.91 -29.54 -7.31
CA TYR A 280 -22.10 -28.38 -7.63
C TYR A 280 -22.25 -27.29 -6.56
N GLU A 281 -21.14 -26.63 -6.25
CA GLU A 281 -21.13 -25.34 -5.53
C GLU A 281 -21.02 -24.21 -6.57
N VAL A 282 -21.74 -23.11 -6.37
CA VAL A 282 -21.75 -21.94 -7.26
C VAL A 282 -21.52 -20.68 -6.44
N ARG A 283 -20.73 -19.75 -6.99
CA ARG A 283 -20.53 -18.42 -6.41
C ARG A 283 -20.52 -17.33 -7.46
N VAL A 284 -20.85 -16.11 -7.01
CA VAL A 284 -20.73 -14.88 -7.79
C VAL A 284 -19.67 -14.01 -7.14
N LEU A 285 -18.66 -13.64 -7.91
CA LEU A 285 -17.60 -12.73 -7.49
C LEU A 285 -17.81 -11.38 -8.13
N PHE A 286 -17.57 -10.32 -7.37
CA PHE A 286 -17.51 -8.96 -7.89
C PHE A 286 -16.06 -8.48 -7.95
N MET A 287 -15.77 -7.70 -9.00
CA MET A 287 -14.46 -7.13 -9.25
C MET A 287 -14.59 -5.67 -9.65
N ASP A 288 -13.60 -4.87 -9.26
CA ASP A 288 -13.44 -3.49 -9.72
C ASP A 288 -12.82 -3.44 -11.14
N ALA A 289 -12.52 -2.24 -11.62
CA ALA A 289 -11.85 -2.02 -12.90
C ALA A 289 -10.40 -2.55 -12.96
N ASN A 290 -9.79 -2.82 -11.81
CA ASN A 290 -8.42 -3.32 -11.67
C ASN A 290 -8.38 -4.85 -11.48
N LEU A 291 -9.53 -5.53 -11.59
CA LEU A 291 -9.68 -6.98 -11.38
C LEU A 291 -9.35 -7.45 -9.95
N ASN A 292 -9.40 -6.54 -8.97
CA ASN A 292 -9.31 -6.92 -7.57
C ASN A 292 -10.52 -7.78 -7.24
N LYS A 293 -10.29 -8.97 -6.65
CA LYS A 293 -11.34 -9.91 -6.27
C LYS A 293 -11.80 -9.61 -4.86
N TYR A 294 -13.11 -9.65 -4.67
CA TYR A 294 -13.73 -9.42 -3.38
C TYR A 294 -14.52 -10.66 -2.99
N ASP A 295 -13.84 -11.60 -2.33
CA ASP A 295 -14.49 -12.77 -1.76
C ASP A 295 -15.33 -12.29 -0.55
N GLY A 296 -16.65 -12.27 -0.69
CA GLY A 296 -17.52 -12.40 0.48
C GLY A 296 -17.36 -13.82 1.02
N GLU A 297 -17.36 -13.99 2.34
CA GLU A 297 -17.34 -15.32 2.93
C GLU A 297 -18.43 -16.19 2.29
N LEU A 298 -18.00 -17.40 1.91
CA LEU A 298 -18.81 -18.46 1.34
C LEU A 298 -20.11 -18.62 2.16
N VAL A 299 -21.26 -18.43 1.50
CA VAL A 299 -22.55 -18.98 1.95
C VAL A 299 -22.99 -20.03 0.96
#